data_AF-L1IY19-F1
#
_entry.id   AF-L1IY19-F1
#
_cell.length_a   1.000
_cell.length_b   1.000
_cell.length_c   1.000
_cell.angle_alpha   90.00
_cell.angle_beta   90.00
_cell.angle_gamma   90.00
#
_symmetry.space_group_name_H-M   'P 1'
#
loop_
_entity.id
_entity.type
_entity.pdbx_description
1 polymer ?
#
loop_
_entity_poly.entity_id
_entity_poly.type
_entity_poly.pdbx_seq_one_letter_code
_entity_poly.pdbx_strand_id
1 'polypeptide(L)'
;MRNIGISAHIDSGKTTLTERILFYTGRISAIHEVRGKDGVGAKMDSMDLEREKGITIQSAATFCRWKDHEINIIDTPGHVDFTIEVERALRVLDGAVLVLCAVGGVQSQTNTQIVFCRQMKRYGVPRIAFINKLDRAGSNPWSVIKQVIRDKLNLNAAALQVPIGLEDKIEGIVDLVEMKAARFVGDFGEKVEWFDIPASVMQQCKEKRQELIENVANVDEALSEKFLVDEEPTIEELKTAIRRATLSLQFVPVMMGTAFKNKGVQLLLDGVLQYLPNPTEVKNTALDISKGEEPFEVKISSKEPLLALAFKLQESPFGQLTYLRIYQGTFSKGDNILHVNANKKIKVPRIVRMHSNEMEDIDTAKAGEIVALFGIECATGDSFTDGSIKASMTSMHVPDAVMSLSIQPKQKTQLDKFSKALNRFTREDPTFRVGYDDETKQTIISGAVRTKLFCLNYPAPTVPFYPYPSLPLSPFPSFSFTCTLQLQLEASLPPPFVRACVRACVRE
;
A
#
# COMPACT_ATOMS: atom_id res chain seq x y z
N MET A 1 5.96 -18.04 -2.26
CA MET A 1 5.05 -16.90 -2.44
C MET A 1 5.30 -15.87 -1.36
N ARG A 2 5.15 -14.58 -1.65
CA ARG A 2 5.13 -13.45 -0.69
C ARG A 2 4.00 -12.50 -1.07
N ASN A 3 3.23 -12.03 -0.09
CA ASN A 3 2.21 -11.01 -0.30
C ASN A 3 2.68 -9.73 0.40
N ILE A 4 3.14 -8.75 -0.38
CA ILE A 4 3.74 -7.52 0.13
C ILE A 4 2.93 -6.27 -0.28
N GLY A 5 2.78 -5.33 0.65
CA GLY A 5 2.29 -3.99 0.35
C GLY A 5 3.42 -2.99 0.30
N ILE A 6 3.38 -2.06 -0.63
CA ILE A 6 4.27 -0.90 -0.63
C ILE A 6 3.48 0.31 -0.11
N SER A 7 3.89 0.83 1.04
CA SER A 7 3.24 1.96 1.71
C SER A 7 4.25 3.06 2.00
N ALA A 8 3.84 4.30 1.82
CA ALA A 8 4.72 5.47 1.95
C ALA A 8 3.87 6.72 1.94
N HIS A 9 4.43 7.85 2.33
CA HIS A 9 3.78 9.13 2.13
C HIS A 9 3.86 9.60 0.66
N ILE A 10 3.11 10.64 0.32
CA ILE A 10 3.09 11.32 -0.99
C ILE A 10 4.50 11.70 -1.42
N ASP A 11 4.81 11.58 -2.71
CA ASP A 11 6.12 11.91 -3.27
C ASP A 11 7.32 11.18 -2.65
N SER A 12 7.12 10.06 -1.95
CA SER A 12 8.22 9.20 -1.48
C SER A 12 8.78 8.29 -2.59
N GLY A 13 8.12 8.24 -3.75
CA GLY A 13 8.54 7.43 -4.90
C GLY A 13 8.09 5.97 -4.86
N LYS A 14 6.88 5.69 -4.34
CA LYS A 14 6.29 4.33 -4.32
C LYS A 14 6.13 3.77 -5.73
N THR A 15 5.38 4.47 -6.58
CA THR A 15 5.10 4.03 -7.95
C THR A 15 6.39 3.79 -8.72
N THR A 16 7.37 4.70 -8.59
CA THR A 16 8.71 4.53 -9.18
C THR A 16 9.40 3.26 -8.66
N LEU A 17 9.35 2.99 -7.35
CA LEU A 17 9.92 1.77 -6.78
C LEU A 17 9.22 0.52 -7.32
N THR A 18 7.89 0.51 -7.36
CA THR A 18 7.08 -0.59 -7.89
C THR A 18 7.43 -0.86 -9.36
N GLU A 19 7.55 0.17 -10.19
CA GLU A 19 7.94 0.01 -11.60
C GLU A 19 9.35 -0.55 -11.77
N ARG A 20 10.31 -0.11 -10.95
CA ARG A 20 11.66 -0.70 -10.99
C ARG A 20 11.65 -2.18 -10.59
N ILE A 21 10.84 -2.56 -9.60
CA ILE A 21 10.67 -3.97 -9.22
C ILE A 21 10.12 -4.79 -10.41
N LEU A 22 9.11 -4.26 -11.13
CA LEU A 22 8.53 -4.93 -12.29
C LEU A 22 9.52 -5.02 -13.47
N PHE A 23 10.40 -4.03 -13.64
CA PHE A 23 11.47 -4.07 -14.63
C PHE A 23 12.50 -5.17 -14.30
N TYR A 24 13.02 -5.21 -13.06
CA TYR A 24 14.03 -6.21 -12.68
C TYR A 24 13.52 -7.64 -12.68
N THR A 25 12.23 -7.83 -12.47
CA THR A 25 11.58 -9.15 -12.56
C THR A 25 11.26 -9.56 -14.00
N GLY A 26 11.67 -8.76 -14.99
CA GLY A 26 11.52 -9.06 -16.42
C GLY A 26 10.09 -8.92 -16.96
N ARG A 27 9.18 -8.29 -16.20
CA ARG A 27 7.77 -8.13 -16.59
C ARG A 27 7.53 -6.86 -17.41
N ILE A 28 8.37 -5.85 -17.25
CA ILE A 28 8.31 -4.62 -18.04
C ILE A 28 9.62 -4.46 -18.82
N SER A 29 9.52 -4.23 -20.13
CA SER A 29 10.70 -4.07 -21.01
C SER A 29 11.27 -2.66 -21.04
N ALA A 30 10.52 -1.63 -20.60
CA ALA A 30 10.94 -0.23 -20.61
C ALA A 30 10.37 0.53 -19.41
N ILE A 31 11.22 1.26 -18.69
CA ILE A 31 10.76 2.09 -17.58
C ILE A 31 10.35 3.47 -18.06
N HIS A 32 9.17 3.91 -17.63
CA HIS A 32 8.64 5.25 -17.88
C HIS A 32 8.56 6.01 -16.55
N GLU A 33 8.68 7.33 -16.57
CA GLU A 33 8.56 8.16 -15.37
C GLU A 33 7.14 8.68 -15.17
N VAL A 34 6.69 8.74 -13.90
CA VAL A 34 5.39 9.29 -13.50
C VAL A 34 5.18 10.74 -13.99
N ARG A 35 6.26 11.55 -14.03
CA ARG A 35 6.26 12.94 -14.54
C ARG A 35 7.29 13.16 -15.65
N GLY A 36 7.47 12.16 -16.52
CA GLY A 36 8.37 12.26 -17.67
C GLY A 36 7.86 13.21 -18.76
N LYS A 37 8.77 13.74 -19.57
CA LYS A 37 8.43 14.52 -20.80
C LYS A 37 7.74 13.68 -21.87
N ASP A 38 7.72 12.36 -21.70
CA ASP A 38 7.26 11.41 -22.71
C ASP A 38 5.73 11.26 -22.74
N GLY A 39 5.01 11.80 -21.75
CA GLY A 39 3.53 11.83 -21.72
C GLY A 39 2.84 10.47 -21.55
N VAL A 40 3.59 9.36 -21.57
CA VAL A 40 3.07 7.98 -21.43
C VAL A 40 2.68 7.66 -19.97
N GLY A 41 3.37 8.25 -18.99
CA GLY A 41 3.13 8.02 -17.56
C GLY A 41 3.56 6.63 -17.09
N ALA A 42 3.48 6.40 -15.78
CA ALA A 42 3.77 5.11 -15.17
C ALA A 42 2.70 4.06 -15.54
N LYS A 43 3.08 2.80 -15.78
CA LYS A 43 2.12 1.71 -16.14
C LYS A 43 1.11 1.47 -15.02
N MET A 44 1.54 1.71 -13.78
CA MET A 44 0.76 1.51 -12.56
C MET A 44 -0.38 2.53 -12.38
N ASP A 45 -0.19 3.76 -12.85
CA ASP A 45 -1.18 4.84 -12.75
C ASP A 45 -2.08 4.79 -14.00
N SER A 46 -3.15 4.00 -13.88
CA SER A 46 -4.04 3.65 -14.99
C SER A 46 -5.11 4.70 -15.25
N MET A 47 -5.50 5.46 -14.22
CA MET A 47 -6.50 6.51 -14.36
C MET A 47 -5.88 7.79 -14.90
N ASP A 48 -6.56 8.45 -15.82
CA ASP A 48 -6.11 9.73 -16.39
C ASP A 48 -5.84 10.79 -15.30
N LEU A 49 -6.62 10.76 -14.22
CA LEU A 49 -6.44 11.63 -13.06
C LEU A 49 -5.17 11.31 -12.25
N GLU A 50 -4.82 10.03 -12.12
CA GLU A 50 -3.58 9.62 -11.46
C GLU A 50 -2.37 10.08 -12.26
N ARG A 51 -2.43 10.01 -13.60
CA ARG A 51 -1.39 10.54 -14.49
C ARG A 51 -1.27 12.06 -14.45
N GLU A 52 -2.40 12.77 -14.42
CA GLU A 52 -2.41 14.25 -14.39
C GLU A 52 -1.89 14.79 -13.05
N LYS A 53 -2.29 14.19 -11.93
CA LYS A 53 -1.88 14.61 -10.58
C LYS A 53 -0.55 14.00 -10.14
N GLY A 54 -0.16 12.86 -10.72
CA GLY A 54 0.99 12.07 -10.31
C GLY A 54 0.84 11.48 -8.91
N ILE A 55 -0.38 11.09 -8.51
CA ILE A 55 -0.67 10.45 -7.22
C ILE A 55 -1.45 9.16 -7.46
N THR A 56 -1.16 8.13 -6.67
CA THR A 56 -1.93 6.88 -6.66
C THR A 56 -3.17 7.05 -5.79
N ILE A 57 -4.35 6.82 -6.37
CA ILE A 57 -5.65 6.96 -5.71
C ILE A 57 -6.20 5.57 -5.35
N GLN A 58 -6.16 4.64 -6.30
CA GLN A 58 -6.61 3.26 -6.08
C GLN A 58 -5.43 2.31 -5.90
N SER A 59 -5.60 1.32 -5.02
CA SER A 59 -4.54 0.33 -4.78
C SER A 59 -4.35 -0.57 -6.00
N ALA A 60 -3.15 -0.62 -6.58
CA ALA A 60 -2.89 -1.44 -7.76
C ALA A 60 -2.25 -2.78 -7.36
N ALA A 61 -2.81 -3.90 -7.83
CA ALA A 61 -2.28 -5.24 -7.57
C ALA A 61 -1.46 -5.74 -8.77
N THR A 62 -0.26 -6.25 -8.49
CA THR A 62 0.64 -6.83 -9.49
C THR A 62 1.29 -8.12 -9.00
N PHE A 63 1.62 -8.98 -9.95
CA PHE A 63 2.30 -10.25 -9.72
C PHE A 63 3.66 -10.25 -10.42
N CYS A 64 4.69 -10.68 -9.72
CA CYS A 64 6.04 -10.85 -10.27
C CYS A 64 6.73 -12.10 -9.70
N ARG A 65 7.82 -12.53 -10.36
CA ARG A 65 8.65 -13.67 -9.93
C ARG A 65 10.10 -13.21 -9.77
N TRP A 66 10.70 -13.50 -8.63
CA TRP A 66 12.09 -13.15 -8.30
C TRP A 66 12.80 -14.36 -7.69
N LYS A 67 13.93 -14.80 -8.27
CA LYS A 67 14.74 -15.94 -7.78
C LYS A 67 13.88 -17.17 -7.41
N ASP A 68 13.01 -17.59 -8.31
CA ASP A 68 12.03 -18.69 -8.13
C ASP A 68 10.92 -18.50 -7.08
N HIS A 69 10.82 -17.31 -6.50
CA HIS A 69 9.76 -16.95 -5.58
C HIS A 69 8.72 -16.07 -6.26
N GLU A 70 7.46 -16.41 -6.08
CA GLU A 70 6.33 -15.58 -6.49
C GLU A 70 6.09 -14.46 -5.49
N ILE A 71 5.91 -13.22 -5.96
CA ILE A 71 5.65 -12.04 -5.13
C ILE A 71 4.40 -11.34 -5.67
N ASN A 72 3.38 -11.21 -4.83
CA ASN A 72 2.23 -10.35 -5.04
C ASN A 72 2.52 -9.00 -4.40
N ILE A 73 2.43 -7.93 -5.18
CA ILE A 73 2.67 -6.55 -4.75
C ILE A 73 1.36 -5.79 -4.83
N ILE A 74 0.97 -5.16 -3.73
CA ILE A 74 -0.10 -4.18 -3.70
C ILE A 74 0.52 -2.80 -3.47
N ASP A 75 0.43 -1.93 -4.48
CA ASP A 75 0.81 -0.54 -4.31
C ASP A 75 -0.34 0.20 -3.63
N THR A 76 -0.05 0.83 -2.49
CA THR A 76 -1.07 1.47 -1.64
C THR A 76 -1.00 2.99 -1.76
N PRO A 77 -2.14 3.70 -1.75
CA PRO A 77 -2.14 5.15 -1.83
C PRO A 77 -1.43 5.77 -0.61
N GLY A 78 -0.66 6.83 -0.86
CA GLY A 78 0.14 7.48 0.18
C GLY A 78 -0.49 8.66 0.87
N HIS A 79 -1.72 9.02 0.50
CA HIS A 79 -2.42 10.17 1.05
C HIS A 79 -3.21 9.74 2.30
N VAL A 80 -3.27 10.63 3.30
CA VAL A 80 -4.08 10.44 4.52
C VAL A 80 -5.59 10.27 4.25
N ASP A 81 -6.06 10.67 3.07
CA ASP A 81 -7.47 10.67 2.72
C ASP A 81 -7.94 9.32 2.16
N PHE A 82 -6.99 8.50 1.70
CA PHE A 82 -7.22 7.15 1.19
C PHE A 82 -6.83 6.08 2.22
N THR A 83 -6.90 6.40 3.50
CA THR A 83 -6.55 5.48 4.60
C THR A 83 -7.35 4.19 4.59
N ILE A 84 -8.61 4.21 4.13
CA ILE A 84 -9.42 2.98 4.00
C ILE A 84 -8.88 2.03 2.90
N GLU A 85 -8.33 2.55 1.81
CA GLU A 85 -7.69 1.73 0.78
C GLU A 85 -6.44 1.04 1.35
N VAL A 86 -5.68 1.76 2.18
CA VAL A 86 -4.53 1.20 2.89
C VAL A 86 -4.95 0.15 3.92
N GLU A 87 -6.03 0.39 4.69
CA GLU A 87 -6.60 -0.60 5.63
C GLU A 87 -7.00 -1.90 4.91
N ARG A 88 -7.66 -1.78 3.75
CA ARG A 88 -8.04 -2.95 2.92
C ARG A 88 -6.85 -3.75 2.47
N ALA A 89 -5.83 -3.05 1.95
CA ALA A 89 -4.61 -3.70 1.49
C ALA A 89 -3.92 -4.39 2.68
N LEU A 90 -3.68 -3.69 3.79
CA LEU A 90 -2.95 -4.24 4.95
C LEU A 90 -3.63 -5.47 5.56
N ARG A 91 -4.97 -5.58 5.52
CA ARG A 91 -5.68 -6.78 6.00
C ARG A 91 -5.36 -8.04 5.20
N VAL A 92 -5.01 -7.85 3.92
CA VAL A 92 -4.81 -8.89 2.91
C VAL A 92 -3.33 -9.18 2.67
N LEU A 93 -2.44 -8.39 3.26
CA LEU A 93 -1.01 -8.53 3.08
C LEU A 93 -0.38 -9.29 4.25
N ASP A 94 0.70 -10.00 3.96
CA ASP A 94 1.49 -10.74 4.95
C ASP A 94 2.71 -9.94 5.41
N GLY A 95 3.17 -9.01 4.58
CA GLY A 95 4.26 -8.10 4.92
C GLY A 95 4.09 -6.74 4.25
N ALA A 96 4.81 -5.74 4.74
CA ALA A 96 4.80 -4.41 4.16
C ALA A 96 6.21 -3.83 4.00
N VAL A 97 6.39 -3.00 2.97
CA VAL A 97 7.56 -2.16 2.79
C VAL A 97 7.15 -0.71 3.02
N LEU A 98 7.68 -0.12 4.09
CA LEU A 98 7.48 1.28 4.43
C LEU A 98 8.56 2.11 3.74
N VAL A 99 8.20 2.83 2.67
CA VAL A 99 9.14 3.71 1.97
C VAL A 99 9.18 5.08 2.64
N LEU A 100 10.39 5.54 2.94
CA LEU A 100 10.69 6.83 3.54
C LEU A 100 11.55 7.65 2.58
N CYS A 101 11.41 8.98 2.60
CA CYS A 101 12.24 9.85 1.77
C CYS A 101 13.47 10.33 2.57
N ALA A 102 14.67 10.21 2.00
CA ALA A 102 15.92 10.62 2.64
C ALA A 102 16.04 12.13 2.94
N VAL A 103 15.29 12.96 2.22
CA VAL A 103 15.23 14.43 2.38
C VAL A 103 13.99 14.85 3.17
N GLY A 104 12.95 14.01 3.17
CA GLY A 104 11.67 14.31 3.80
C GLY A 104 11.82 14.31 5.32
N GLY A 105 11.95 15.50 5.90
CA GLY A 105 11.95 15.68 7.35
C GLY A 105 10.62 15.30 8.02
N VAL A 106 10.59 15.49 9.34
CA VAL A 106 9.59 14.96 10.28
C VAL A 106 8.19 15.63 10.20
N GLN A 107 7.99 16.72 9.47
CA GLN A 107 6.84 17.61 9.79
C GLN A 107 5.49 17.23 9.15
N SER A 108 5.42 16.83 7.87
CA SER A 108 4.14 16.43 7.23
C SER A 108 4.05 14.93 6.94
N GLN A 109 5.19 14.29 6.68
CA GLN A 109 5.31 12.88 6.35
C GLN A 109 4.97 11.98 7.56
N THR A 110 5.35 12.44 8.75
CA THR A 110 5.33 11.62 9.97
C THR A 110 3.92 11.31 10.45
N ASN A 111 2.94 12.19 10.27
CA ASN A 111 1.56 11.88 10.65
C ASN A 111 0.99 10.72 9.83
N THR A 112 1.18 10.75 8.51
CA THR A 112 0.76 9.65 7.63
C THR A 112 1.50 8.36 7.97
N GLN A 113 2.81 8.43 8.23
CA GLN A 113 3.62 7.27 8.59
C GLN A 113 3.22 6.72 9.97
N ILE A 114 2.87 7.56 10.94
CA ILE A 114 2.33 7.14 12.24
C ILE A 114 1.02 6.39 12.02
N VAL A 115 0.11 6.93 11.20
CA VAL A 115 -1.16 6.27 10.87
C VAL A 115 -0.89 4.90 10.25
N PHE A 116 -0.07 4.81 9.19
CA PHE A 116 0.28 3.54 8.57
C PHE A 116 0.94 2.57 9.55
N CYS A 117 1.84 3.07 10.41
CA CYS A 117 2.51 2.22 11.38
C CYS A 117 1.56 1.67 12.44
N ARG A 118 0.57 2.47 12.86
CA ARG A 118 -0.50 2.06 13.77
C ARG A 118 -1.42 1.02 13.12
N GLN A 119 -1.73 1.19 11.84
CA GLN A 119 -2.53 0.24 11.06
C GLN A 119 -1.81 -1.11 10.91
N MET A 120 -0.54 -1.10 10.55
CA MET A 120 0.29 -2.32 10.48
C MET A 120 0.37 -3.02 11.83
N LYS A 121 0.52 -2.27 12.94
CA LYS A 121 0.55 -2.84 14.30
C LYS A 121 -0.80 -3.47 14.68
N ARG A 122 -1.92 -2.89 14.23
CA ARG A 122 -3.28 -3.43 14.49
C ARG A 122 -3.49 -4.80 13.83
N TYR A 123 -3.03 -4.97 12.59
CA TYR A 123 -3.16 -6.24 11.86
C TYR A 123 -1.99 -7.20 12.06
N GLY A 124 -0.98 -6.80 12.84
CA GLY A 124 0.20 -7.62 13.11
C GLY A 124 1.08 -7.85 11.88
N VAL A 125 1.14 -6.89 10.94
CA VAL A 125 1.88 -7.03 9.68
C VAL A 125 3.35 -6.65 9.88
N PRO A 126 4.31 -7.59 9.67
CA PRO A 126 5.74 -7.29 9.72
C PRO A 126 6.16 -6.38 8.57
N ARG A 127 7.16 -5.53 8.84
CA ARG A 127 7.53 -4.45 7.94
C ARG A 127 9.03 -4.27 7.81
N ILE A 128 9.45 -3.88 6.61
CA ILE A 128 10.80 -3.41 6.29
C ILE A 128 10.71 -1.92 5.97
N ALA A 129 11.62 -1.11 6.50
CA ALA A 129 11.72 0.30 6.12
C ALA A 129 12.71 0.44 4.95
N PHE A 130 12.35 1.21 3.92
CA PHE A 130 13.21 1.50 2.78
C PHE A 130 13.39 3.01 2.64
N ILE A 131 14.60 3.51 2.86
CA ILE A 131 14.94 4.92 2.66
C ILE A 131 15.29 5.13 1.18
N ASN A 132 14.40 5.83 0.48
CA ASN A 132 14.51 6.17 -0.94
C ASN A 132 15.01 7.61 -1.13
N LYS A 133 15.38 7.95 -2.37
CA LYS A 133 15.80 9.29 -2.80
C LYS A 133 17.11 9.78 -2.16
N LEU A 134 18.06 8.87 -1.94
CA LEU A 134 19.42 9.21 -1.51
C LEU A 134 20.19 10.07 -2.53
N ASP A 135 19.70 10.17 -3.76
CA ASP A 135 20.27 10.97 -4.84
C ASP A 135 20.01 12.48 -4.70
N ARG A 136 19.10 12.90 -3.81
CA ARG A 136 18.75 14.31 -3.66
C ARG A 136 19.71 15.05 -2.74
N ALA A 137 19.93 16.33 -3.04
CA ALA A 137 20.71 17.24 -2.21
C ALA A 137 20.10 17.37 -0.79
N GLY A 138 20.94 17.29 0.23
CA GLY A 138 20.52 17.29 1.63
C GLY A 138 19.98 15.94 2.12
N SER A 139 20.25 14.86 1.40
CA SER A 139 19.89 13.51 1.85
C SER A 139 20.68 13.13 3.10
N ASN A 140 19.97 12.76 4.16
CA ASN A 140 20.59 12.27 5.38
C ASN A 140 19.84 11.04 5.90
N PRO A 141 20.28 9.82 5.56
CA PRO A 141 19.60 8.61 5.99
C PRO A 141 19.65 8.41 7.51
N TRP A 142 20.69 8.89 8.18
CA TRP A 142 20.89 8.72 9.62
C TRP A 142 19.91 9.55 10.44
N SER A 143 19.63 10.78 10.01
CA SER A 143 18.63 11.61 10.65
C SER A 143 17.23 11.01 10.53
N VAL A 144 16.90 10.40 9.39
CA VAL A 144 15.61 9.72 9.19
C VAL A 144 15.46 8.54 10.15
N ILE A 145 16.49 7.70 10.30
CA ILE A 145 16.44 6.57 11.25
C ILE A 145 16.20 7.06 12.68
N LYS A 146 16.96 8.07 13.12
CA LYS A 146 16.86 8.58 14.49
C LYS A 146 15.55 9.32 14.73
N GLN A 147 15.26 10.34 13.92
CA GLN A 147 14.16 11.27 14.18
C GLN A 147 12.80 10.71 13.77
N VAL A 148 12.71 9.99 12.66
CA VAL A 148 11.43 9.49 12.15
C VAL A 148 11.13 8.14 12.78
N ILE A 149 12.05 7.19 12.70
CA ILE A 149 11.77 5.80 13.08
C ILE A 149 11.83 5.61 14.60
N ARG A 150 12.91 6.07 15.25
CA ARG A 150 13.08 5.88 16.70
C ARG A 150 12.27 6.90 17.51
N ASP A 151 12.45 8.20 17.26
CA ASP A 151 11.84 9.22 18.13
C ASP A 151 10.32 9.38 17.92
N LYS A 152 9.85 9.34 16.66
CA LYS A 152 8.44 9.62 16.34
C LYS A 152 7.57 8.39 16.20
N LEU A 153 8.05 7.37 15.51
CA LEU A 153 7.31 6.11 15.34
C LEU A 153 7.49 5.17 16.54
N ASN A 154 8.48 5.43 17.41
CA ASN A 154 8.81 4.60 18.57
C ASN A 154 9.02 3.12 18.19
N LEU A 155 9.78 2.92 17.11
CA LEU A 155 10.11 1.58 16.59
C LEU A 155 11.58 1.30 16.83
N ASN A 156 11.89 0.10 17.35
CA ASN A 156 13.26 -0.38 17.37
C ASN A 156 13.68 -0.73 15.93
N ALA A 157 14.62 0.02 15.40
CA ALA A 157 15.06 -0.10 14.03
C ALA A 157 16.55 0.15 13.92
N ALA A 158 17.21 -0.62 13.06
CA ALA A 158 18.61 -0.44 12.73
C ALA A 158 18.85 -0.57 11.22
N ALA A 159 19.91 0.09 10.76
CA ALA A 159 20.33 0.01 9.38
C ALA A 159 20.90 -1.38 9.08
N LEU A 160 20.43 -2.01 8.00
CA LEU A 160 21.09 -3.16 7.39
C LEU A 160 22.13 -2.75 6.36
N GLN A 161 22.08 -1.49 5.93
CA GLN A 161 22.84 -1.01 4.79
C GLN A 161 23.48 0.35 5.05
N VAL A 162 24.63 0.57 4.41
CA VAL A 162 25.35 1.85 4.43
C VAL A 162 25.57 2.30 2.99
N PRO A 163 25.11 3.50 2.58
CA PRO A 163 25.37 4.00 1.24
C PRO A 163 26.84 4.42 1.08
N ILE A 164 27.41 4.14 -0.09
CA ILE A 164 28.76 4.59 -0.47
C ILE A 164 28.59 5.90 -1.23
N GLY A 165 28.89 7.00 -0.54
CA GLY A 165 28.61 8.36 -1.01
C GLY A 165 27.15 8.75 -0.80
N LEU A 166 26.87 10.04 -1.02
CA LEU A 166 25.53 10.63 -0.92
C LEU A 166 25.25 11.50 -2.15
N GLU A 167 23.98 11.79 -2.41
CA GLU A 167 23.53 12.67 -3.47
C GLU A 167 23.97 12.18 -4.87
N ASP A 168 24.72 13.00 -5.60
CA ASP A 168 25.24 12.65 -6.92
C ASP A 168 26.42 11.68 -6.90
N LYS A 169 27.08 11.54 -5.75
CA LYS A 169 28.24 10.66 -5.58
C LYS A 169 27.87 9.26 -5.08
N ILE A 170 26.60 8.88 -5.15
CA ILE A 170 26.18 7.54 -4.74
C ILE A 170 26.73 6.49 -5.72
N GLU A 171 27.72 5.71 -5.28
CA GLU A 171 28.36 4.70 -6.12
C GLU A 171 27.72 3.33 -5.94
N GLY A 172 27.46 2.96 -4.68
CA GLY A 172 26.97 1.64 -4.29
C GLY A 172 26.42 1.62 -2.87
N ILE A 173 26.12 0.42 -2.37
CA ILE A 173 25.52 0.20 -1.05
C ILE A 173 26.25 -0.97 -0.39
N VAL A 174 26.66 -0.81 0.86
CA VAL A 174 27.25 -1.88 1.67
C VAL A 174 26.14 -2.62 2.42
N ASP A 175 26.17 -3.95 2.36
CA ASP A 175 25.38 -4.83 3.22
C ASP A 175 26.17 -5.11 4.52
N LEU A 176 25.59 -4.75 5.67
CA LEU A 176 26.21 -4.92 6.99
C LEU A 176 26.13 -6.36 7.51
N VAL A 177 25.25 -7.18 6.95
CA VAL A 177 25.08 -8.58 7.36
C VAL A 177 26.16 -9.44 6.74
N GLU A 178 26.41 -9.28 5.44
CA GLU A 178 27.46 -10.00 4.72
C GLU A 178 28.81 -9.27 4.71
N MET A 179 28.84 -8.00 5.14
CA MET A 179 30.02 -7.12 5.10
C MET A 179 30.64 -7.01 3.71
N LYS A 180 29.80 -6.84 2.68
CA LYS A 180 30.21 -6.66 1.28
C LYS A 180 29.58 -5.41 0.67
N ALA A 181 30.30 -4.79 -0.23
CA ALA A 181 29.80 -3.65 -1.00
C ALA A 181 29.18 -4.14 -2.33
N ALA A 182 27.99 -3.66 -2.64
CA ALA A 182 27.30 -3.89 -3.90
C ALA A 182 27.41 -2.64 -4.79
N ARG A 183 27.92 -2.82 -6.01
CA ARG A 183 27.87 -1.84 -7.10
C ARG A 183 26.83 -2.27 -8.12
N PHE A 184 26.10 -1.30 -8.65
CA PHE A 184 25.08 -1.51 -9.66
C PHE A 184 25.63 -1.08 -11.01
N VAL A 185 25.81 -2.03 -11.92
CA VAL A 185 26.40 -1.84 -13.25
C VAL A 185 25.34 -2.04 -14.33
N GLY A 186 25.44 -1.24 -15.39
CA GLY A 186 24.49 -1.18 -16.51
C GLY A 186 23.63 0.08 -16.48
N ASP A 187 23.03 0.41 -17.62
CA ASP A 187 22.25 1.65 -17.81
C ASP A 187 21.07 1.75 -16.84
N PHE A 188 20.48 0.59 -16.49
CA PHE A 188 19.42 0.47 -15.50
C PHE A 188 19.83 -0.37 -14.28
N GLY A 189 21.12 -0.54 -14.01
CA GLY A 189 21.61 -1.28 -12.83
C GLY A 189 21.30 -2.79 -12.85
N GLU A 190 21.20 -3.40 -14.02
CA GLU A 190 20.78 -4.80 -14.21
C GLU A 190 21.72 -5.82 -13.53
N LYS A 191 23.02 -5.49 -13.43
CA LYS A 191 24.03 -6.37 -12.82
C LYS A 191 24.48 -5.82 -11.47
N VAL A 192 24.37 -6.65 -10.44
CA VAL A 192 24.91 -6.37 -9.10
C VAL A 192 26.27 -7.05 -8.99
N GLU A 193 27.32 -6.23 -8.86
CA GLU A 193 28.69 -6.71 -8.63
C GLU A 193 29.08 -6.48 -7.17
N TRP A 194 29.56 -7.54 -6.53
CA TRP A 194 30.03 -7.49 -5.15
C TRP A 194 31.53 -7.24 -5.10
N PHE A 195 31.94 -6.32 -4.24
CA PHE A 195 33.34 -5.94 -4.05
C PHE A 195 33.63 -5.61 -2.57
N ASP A 196 34.91 -5.45 -2.25
CA ASP A 196 35.35 -5.16 -0.88
C ASP A 196 34.99 -3.73 -0.46
N ILE A 197 34.70 -3.56 0.84
CA ILE A 197 34.27 -2.28 1.40
C ILE A 197 35.40 -1.24 1.29
N PRO A 198 35.16 -0.06 0.70
CA PRO A 198 36.15 1.01 0.66
C PRO A 198 36.60 1.45 2.06
N ALA A 199 37.89 1.74 2.22
CA ALA A 199 38.45 2.18 3.50
C ALA A 199 37.76 3.44 4.07
N SER A 200 37.22 4.31 3.21
CA SER A 200 36.51 5.53 3.61
C SER A 200 35.25 5.28 4.44
N VAL A 201 34.53 4.18 4.18
CA VAL A 201 33.27 3.85 4.85
C VAL A 201 33.39 2.68 5.82
N MET A 202 34.55 2.00 5.85
CA MET A 202 34.76 0.81 6.68
C MET A 202 34.55 1.08 8.17
N GLN A 203 35.02 2.22 8.69
CA GLN A 203 34.83 2.58 10.10
C GLN A 203 33.35 2.76 10.44
N GLN A 204 32.60 3.45 9.58
CA GLN A 204 31.16 3.63 9.73
C GLN A 204 30.42 2.29 9.66
N CYS A 205 30.83 1.39 8.78
CA CYS A 205 30.22 0.06 8.66
C CYS A 205 30.41 -0.76 9.93
N LYS A 206 31.60 -0.71 10.56
CA LYS A 206 31.85 -1.41 11.84
C LYS A 206 30.97 -0.87 12.96
N GLU A 207 30.91 0.45 13.11
CA GLU A 207 30.06 1.10 14.13
C GLU A 207 28.58 0.74 13.93
N LYS A 208 28.09 0.81 12.69
CA LYS A 208 26.69 0.50 12.38
C LYS A 208 26.35 -0.98 12.45
N ARG A 209 27.31 -1.86 12.18
CA ARG A 209 27.15 -3.31 12.39
C ARG A 209 27.04 -3.61 13.88
N GLN A 210 27.86 -2.98 14.71
CA GLN A 210 27.77 -3.14 16.16
C GLN A 210 26.41 -2.64 16.68
N GLU A 211 25.98 -1.45 16.25
CA GLU A 211 24.65 -0.91 16.58
C GLU A 211 23.51 -1.84 16.11
N LEU A 212 23.65 -2.49 14.96
CA LEU A 212 22.68 -3.48 14.47
C LEU A 212 22.60 -4.69 15.39
N ILE A 213 23.76 -5.26 15.76
CA ILE A 213 23.83 -6.44 16.65
C ILE A 213 23.23 -6.10 18.01
N GLU A 214 23.58 -4.96 18.60
CA GLU A 214 23.03 -4.47 19.88
C GLU A 214 21.50 -4.35 19.83
N ASN A 215 20.96 -3.73 18.78
CA ASN A 215 19.51 -3.53 18.66
C ASN A 215 18.73 -4.83 18.45
N VAL A 216 19.33 -5.81 17.77
CA VAL A 216 18.72 -7.15 17.57
C VAL A 216 18.85 -7.99 18.84
N ALA A 217 19.98 -7.91 19.55
CA ALA A 217 20.23 -8.60 20.82
C ALA A 217 19.25 -8.17 21.93
N ASN A 218 18.77 -6.93 21.89
CA ASN A 218 17.74 -6.43 22.81
C ASN A 218 16.37 -7.11 22.62
N VAL A 219 16.14 -7.77 21.49
CA VAL A 219 14.84 -8.32 21.10
C VAL A 219 14.86 -9.84 20.98
N ASP A 220 15.94 -10.40 20.46
CA ASP A 220 16.09 -11.83 20.20
C ASP A 220 16.91 -12.49 21.32
N GLU A 221 16.28 -13.39 22.08
CA GLU A 221 16.89 -14.06 23.24
C GLU A 221 18.17 -14.83 22.88
N ALA A 222 18.17 -15.57 21.76
CA ALA A 222 19.31 -16.39 21.37
C ALA A 222 20.52 -15.54 20.96
N LEU A 223 20.30 -14.39 20.33
CA LEU A 223 21.37 -13.46 20.00
C LEU A 223 21.82 -12.66 21.23
N SER A 224 20.91 -12.40 22.18
CA SER A 224 21.22 -11.77 23.46
C SER A 224 22.24 -12.56 24.28
N GLU A 225 22.06 -13.89 24.41
CA GLU A 225 22.97 -14.75 25.15
C GLU A 225 24.40 -14.71 24.60
N LYS A 226 24.55 -14.77 23.27
CA LYS A 226 25.86 -14.67 22.62
C LYS A 226 26.50 -13.29 22.78
N PHE A 227 25.69 -12.24 22.67
CA PHE A 227 26.17 -10.87 22.85
C PHE A 227 26.71 -10.63 24.27
N LEU A 228 26.08 -11.21 25.29
CA LEU A 228 26.56 -11.13 26.69
C LEU A 228 27.92 -11.80 26.93
N VAL A 229 28.29 -12.75 26.08
CA VAL A 229 29.58 -13.48 26.15
C VAL A 229 30.62 -12.87 25.20
N ASP A 230 30.32 -11.73 24.57
CA ASP A 230 31.13 -11.08 23.54
C ASP A 230 31.48 -11.99 22.35
N GLU A 231 30.60 -12.96 22.02
CA GLU A 231 30.77 -13.85 20.87
C GLU A 231 30.16 -13.21 19.60
N GLU A 232 30.95 -13.08 18.52
CA GLU A 232 30.45 -12.56 17.25
C GLU A 232 29.48 -13.56 16.58
N PRO A 233 28.23 -13.17 16.27
CA PRO A 233 27.29 -14.06 15.62
C PRO A 233 27.70 -14.34 14.17
N THR A 234 27.43 -15.56 13.73
CA THR A 234 27.62 -15.92 12.31
C THR A 234 26.59 -15.22 11.41
N ILE A 235 26.87 -15.12 10.11
CA ILE A 235 25.99 -14.45 9.14
C ILE A 235 24.59 -15.08 9.12
N GLU A 236 24.50 -16.41 9.16
CA GLU A 236 23.22 -17.14 9.12
C GLU A 236 22.41 -16.94 10.40
N GLU A 237 23.08 -16.94 11.56
CA GLU A 237 22.45 -16.65 12.84
C GLU A 237 21.92 -15.23 12.89
N LEU A 238 22.70 -14.25 12.41
CA LEU A 238 22.28 -12.86 12.36
C LEU A 238 21.06 -12.68 11.43
N LYS A 239 21.07 -13.29 10.23
CA LYS A 239 19.91 -13.27 9.32
C LYS A 239 18.66 -13.88 9.96
N THR A 240 18.83 -15.00 10.65
CA THR A 240 17.73 -15.71 11.31
C THR A 240 17.18 -14.91 12.48
N ALA A 241 18.04 -14.29 13.29
CA ALA A 241 17.65 -13.43 14.40
C ALA A 241 16.91 -12.18 13.90
N ILE A 242 17.42 -11.50 12.86
CA ILE A 242 16.73 -10.36 12.24
C ILE A 242 15.35 -10.79 11.72
N ARG A 243 15.24 -11.96 11.06
CA ARG A 243 13.96 -12.49 10.60
C ARG A 243 13.00 -12.73 11.78
N ARG A 244 13.42 -13.42 12.84
CA ARG A 244 12.58 -13.66 14.03
C ARG A 244 12.10 -12.35 14.67
N ALA A 245 13.01 -11.40 14.85
CA ALA A 245 12.71 -10.09 15.42
C ALA A 245 11.77 -9.25 14.52
N THR A 246 11.87 -9.40 13.20
CA THR A 246 10.97 -8.74 12.25
C THR A 246 9.57 -9.35 12.29
N LEU A 247 9.48 -10.69 12.35
CA LEU A 247 8.21 -11.43 12.43
C LEU A 247 7.48 -11.20 13.76
N SER A 248 8.21 -10.97 14.86
CA SER A 248 7.64 -10.62 16.17
C SER A 248 7.17 -9.16 16.26
N LEU A 249 7.36 -8.36 15.21
CA LEU A 249 7.01 -6.93 15.11
C LEU A 249 7.78 -6.02 16.08
N GLN A 250 8.81 -6.55 16.74
CA GLN A 250 9.62 -5.83 17.73
C GLN A 250 10.81 -5.12 17.08
N PHE A 251 11.23 -5.54 15.89
CA PHE A 251 12.34 -4.93 15.15
C PHE A 251 11.94 -4.59 13.72
N VAL A 252 12.43 -3.47 13.20
CA VAL A 252 12.23 -3.04 11.81
C VAL A 252 13.58 -2.88 11.11
N PRO A 253 13.93 -3.76 10.16
CA PRO A 253 15.15 -3.61 9.37
C PRO A 253 15.03 -2.41 8.43
N VAL A 254 16.05 -1.56 8.41
CA VAL A 254 16.12 -0.38 7.53
C VAL A 254 17.08 -0.64 6.38
N MET A 255 16.54 -0.67 5.17
CA MET A 255 17.28 -0.75 3.91
C MET A 255 17.30 0.63 3.25
N MET A 256 18.23 0.83 2.33
CA MET A 256 18.42 2.14 1.69
C MET A 256 18.64 1.99 0.19
N GLY A 257 18.34 3.05 -0.57
CA GLY A 257 18.58 3.06 -2.01
C GLY A 257 18.04 4.29 -2.73
N THR A 258 18.11 4.24 -4.06
CA THR A 258 17.51 5.23 -4.94
C THR A 258 16.81 4.52 -6.09
N ALA A 259 15.48 4.59 -6.09
CA ALA A 259 14.66 4.06 -7.18
C ALA A 259 14.81 4.89 -8.48
N PHE A 260 15.26 6.14 -8.38
CA PHE A 260 15.44 7.01 -9.54
C PHE A 260 16.72 6.65 -10.32
N LYS A 261 17.85 6.51 -9.61
CA LYS A 261 19.13 6.10 -10.21
C LYS A 261 19.32 4.57 -10.26
N ASN A 262 18.27 3.79 -10.03
CA ASN A 262 18.28 2.34 -10.17
C ASN A 262 19.25 1.60 -9.25
N LYS A 263 19.46 2.08 -8.01
CA LYS A 263 20.39 1.46 -7.03
C LYS A 263 19.66 1.00 -5.78
N GLY A 264 19.92 -0.24 -5.35
CA GLY A 264 19.44 -0.80 -4.08
C GLY A 264 18.08 -1.50 -4.13
N VAL A 265 17.35 -1.46 -5.25
CA VAL A 265 16.04 -2.11 -5.38
C VAL A 265 16.18 -3.64 -5.40
N GLN A 266 17.22 -4.19 -6.00
CA GLN A 266 17.51 -5.62 -6.01
C GLN A 266 17.81 -6.14 -4.59
N LEU A 267 18.57 -5.37 -3.82
CA LEU A 267 18.85 -5.70 -2.42
C LEU A 267 17.58 -5.66 -1.58
N LEU A 268 16.68 -4.70 -1.85
CA LEU A 268 15.36 -4.67 -1.21
C LEU A 268 14.55 -5.93 -1.54
N LEU A 269 14.53 -6.39 -2.79
CA LEU A 269 13.84 -7.63 -3.18
C LEU A 269 14.43 -8.86 -2.48
N ASP A 270 15.75 -8.91 -2.35
CA ASP A 270 16.42 -9.97 -1.60
C ASP A 270 16.08 -9.91 -0.10
N GLY A 271 16.05 -8.71 0.48
CA GLY A 271 15.62 -8.48 1.86
C GLY A 271 14.15 -8.85 2.11
N VAL A 272 13.26 -8.61 1.15
CA VAL A 272 11.87 -9.06 1.19
C VAL A 272 11.79 -10.58 1.28
N LEU A 273 12.57 -11.30 0.46
CA LEU A 273 12.56 -12.77 0.52
C LEU A 273 13.12 -13.30 1.85
N GLN A 274 14.19 -12.68 2.36
CA GLN A 274 14.91 -13.12 3.55
C GLN A 274 14.18 -12.78 4.86
N TYR A 275 13.60 -11.59 4.98
CA TYR A 275 13.10 -11.08 6.27
C TYR A 275 11.56 -11.04 6.37
N LEU A 276 10.81 -11.00 5.26
CA LEU A 276 9.34 -11.03 5.31
C LEU A 276 8.76 -12.46 5.34
N PRO A 277 7.57 -12.65 5.93
CA PRO A 277 6.98 -13.96 6.13
C PRO A 277 6.51 -14.61 4.84
N ASN A 278 6.46 -15.94 4.89
CA ASN A 278 5.60 -16.71 3.99
C ASN A 278 4.13 -16.60 4.44
N PRO A 279 3.15 -16.74 3.53
CA PRO A 279 1.73 -16.80 3.93
C PRO A 279 1.47 -17.85 5.03
N THR A 280 2.16 -18.99 4.98
CA THR A 280 2.01 -20.08 5.96
C THR A 280 2.51 -19.75 7.37
N GLU A 281 3.34 -18.72 7.52
CA GLU A 281 3.90 -18.30 8.82
C GLU A 281 3.01 -17.25 9.52
N VAL A 282 2.09 -16.64 8.78
CA VAL A 282 1.18 -15.62 9.31
C VAL A 282 -0.03 -16.29 9.95
N LYS A 283 -0.27 -15.98 11.22
CA LYS A 283 -1.46 -16.43 11.94
C LYS A 283 -2.66 -15.57 11.53
N ASN A 284 -3.58 -16.17 10.78
CA ASN A 284 -4.84 -15.54 10.40
C ASN A 284 -5.98 -16.11 11.25
N THR A 285 -6.87 -15.24 11.73
CA THR A 285 -8.07 -15.66 12.48
C THR A 285 -9.34 -15.37 11.68
N ALA A 286 -10.30 -16.28 11.77
CA ALA A 286 -11.64 -16.16 11.23
C ALA A 286 -12.67 -16.42 12.34
N LEU A 287 -13.91 -15.99 12.14
CA LEU A 287 -15.03 -16.14 13.06
C LEU A 287 -15.98 -17.21 12.53
N ASP A 288 -16.31 -18.19 13.36
CA ASP A 288 -17.32 -19.22 13.01
C ASP A 288 -18.73 -18.72 13.35
N ILE A 289 -19.53 -18.39 12.34
CA ILE A 289 -20.89 -17.89 12.54
C ILE A 289 -21.80 -18.98 13.12
N SER A 290 -21.53 -20.26 12.82
CA SER A 290 -22.35 -21.36 13.33
C SER A 290 -22.22 -21.56 14.84
N LYS A 291 -21.12 -21.07 15.43
CA LYS A 291 -20.80 -21.15 16.86
C LYS A 291 -20.86 -19.80 17.57
N GLY A 292 -21.63 -18.84 17.05
CA GLY A 292 -21.75 -17.53 17.68
C GLY A 292 -20.49 -16.67 17.61
N GLU A 293 -19.78 -16.72 16.48
CA GLU A 293 -18.59 -15.91 16.17
C GLU A 293 -17.34 -16.25 17.01
N GLU A 294 -17.19 -17.50 17.43
CA GLU A 294 -15.95 -17.95 18.06
C GLU A 294 -14.75 -17.83 17.09
N PRO A 295 -13.63 -17.20 17.52
CA PRO A 295 -12.46 -17.07 16.69
C PRO A 295 -11.71 -18.41 16.57
N PHE A 296 -11.40 -18.81 15.34
CA PHE A 296 -10.54 -19.96 15.05
C PHE A 296 -9.36 -19.57 14.16
N GLU A 297 -8.24 -20.28 14.30
CA GLU A 297 -7.05 -20.08 13.47
C GLU A 297 -7.24 -20.72 12.08
N VAL A 298 -7.03 -19.92 11.04
CA VAL A 298 -7.10 -20.35 9.64
C VAL A 298 -5.76 -20.96 9.23
N LYS A 299 -5.79 -22.21 8.77
CA LYS A 299 -4.61 -22.91 8.27
C LYS A 299 -4.51 -22.75 6.76
N ILE A 300 -3.41 -22.18 6.28
CA ILE A 300 -3.17 -22.04 4.85
C ILE A 300 -2.81 -23.41 4.25
N SER A 301 -3.82 -24.09 3.74
CA SER A 301 -3.70 -25.40 3.09
C SER A 301 -4.75 -25.52 1.99
N SER A 302 -4.36 -26.16 0.88
CA SER A 302 -5.26 -26.43 -0.24
C SER A 302 -6.30 -27.53 0.04
N LYS A 303 -6.09 -28.35 1.07
CA LYS A 303 -6.99 -29.46 1.43
C LYS A 303 -8.13 -29.05 2.35
N GLU A 304 -7.97 -27.91 3.02
CA GLU A 304 -8.97 -27.35 3.92
C GLU A 304 -10.13 -26.74 3.11
N PRO A 305 -11.30 -26.56 3.71
CA PRO A 305 -12.45 -25.98 3.01
C PRO A 305 -12.20 -24.53 2.61
N LEU A 306 -12.85 -24.10 1.54
CA LEU A 306 -12.60 -22.78 0.96
C LEU A 306 -12.95 -21.66 1.96
N LEU A 307 -12.02 -20.72 2.15
CA LEU A 307 -12.28 -19.43 2.79
C LEU A 307 -11.53 -18.34 2.04
N ALA A 308 -12.28 -17.40 1.47
CA ALA A 308 -11.74 -16.25 0.76
C ALA A 308 -12.41 -14.96 1.23
N LEU A 309 -11.67 -13.85 1.18
CA LEU A 309 -12.13 -12.53 1.57
C LEU A 309 -12.11 -11.57 0.37
N ALA A 310 -13.23 -10.91 0.09
CA ALA A 310 -13.26 -9.76 -0.81
C ALA A 310 -12.73 -8.52 -0.11
N PHE A 311 -11.73 -7.88 -0.71
CA PHE A 311 -11.11 -6.68 -0.14
C PHE A 311 -11.11 -5.47 -1.06
N LYS A 312 -11.28 -5.67 -2.37
CA LYS A 312 -11.38 -4.58 -3.34
C LYS A 312 -12.41 -4.92 -4.40
N LEU A 313 -13.22 -3.92 -4.73
CA LEU A 313 -14.17 -3.97 -5.84
C LEU A 313 -13.74 -2.94 -6.88
N GLN A 314 -13.85 -3.31 -8.15
CA GLN A 314 -13.56 -2.42 -9.26
C GLN A 314 -14.59 -2.67 -10.36
N GLU A 315 -15.28 -1.64 -10.82
CA GLU A 315 -16.10 -1.79 -12.02
C GLU A 315 -15.27 -1.59 -13.27
N SER A 316 -15.30 -2.58 -14.16
CA SER A 316 -14.77 -2.52 -15.51
C SER A 316 -15.93 -2.34 -16.50
N PRO A 317 -15.70 -1.81 -17.72
CA PRO A 317 -16.70 -1.80 -18.78
C PRO A 317 -17.33 -3.18 -19.07
N PHE A 318 -16.61 -4.26 -18.74
CA PHE A 318 -17.06 -5.65 -18.92
C PHE A 318 -17.78 -6.25 -17.70
N GLY A 319 -17.96 -5.49 -16.63
CA GLY A 319 -18.64 -5.91 -15.39
C GLY A 319 -17.83 -5.64 -14.12
N GLN A 320 -18.42 -6.00 -12.98
CA GLN A 320 -17.78 -5.85 -11.67
C GLN A 320 -16.68 -6.90 -11.48
N LEU A 321 -15.46 -6.43 -11.19
CA LEU A 321 -14.31 -7.20 -10.74
C LEU A 321 -14.26 -7.18 -9.21
N THR A 322 -14.21 -8.37 -8.61
CA THR A 322 -14.06 -8.54 -7.17
C THR A 322 -12.71 -9.17 -6.88
N TYR A 323 -11.82 -8.45 -6.19
CA TYR A 323 -10.55 -8.98 -5.74
C TYR A 323 -10.73 -9.76 -4.44
N LEU A 324 -10.28 -11.00 -4.47
CA LEU A 324 -10.32 -11.95 -3.38
C LEU A 324 -8.91 -12.34 -2.95
N ARG A 325 -8.74 -12.53 -1.65
CA ARG A 325 -7.61 -13.30 -1.11
C ARG A 325 -8.12 -14.62 -0.57
N ILE A 326 -7.47 -15.70 -1.01
CA ILE A 326 -7.78 -17.06 -0.58
C ILE A 326 -6.89 -17.38 0.61
N TYR A 327 -7.49 -17.72 1.75
CA TYR A 327 -6.73 -18.11 2.94
C TYR A 327 -6.58 -19.63 3.03
N GLN A 328 -7.65 -20.37 2.78
CA GLN A 328 -7.66 -21.84 2.80
C GLN A 328 -8.50 -22.39 1.66
N GLY A 329 -8.19 -23.61 1.26
CA GLY A 329 -8.84 -24.32 0.17
C GLY A 329 -8.42 -23.85 -1.22
N THR A 330 -9.13 -24.38 -2.20
CA THR A 330 -8.93 -24.09 -3.62
C THR A 330 -10.28 -24.05 -4.30
N PHE A 331 -10.40 -23.28 -5.38
CA PHE A 331 -11.55 -23.35 -6.26
C PHE A 331 -11.13 -23.18 -7.70
N SER A 332 -11.91 -23.78 -8.59
CA SER A 332 -11.69 -23.78 -10.03
C SER A 332 -12.81 -23.03 -10.73
N LYS A 333 -12.54 -22.63 -11.99
CA LYS A 333 -13.55 -22.05 -12.86
C LYS A 333 -14.74 -23.01 -13.02
N GLY A 334 -15.95 -22.50 -12.77
CA GLY A 334 -17.19 -23.27 -12.84
C GLY A 334 -17.70 -23.82 -11.50
N ASP A 335 -16.90 -23.76 -10.45
CA ASP A 335 -17.30 -24.18 -9.10
C ASP A 335 -18.37 -23.25 -8.50
N ASN A 336 -19.12 -23.78 -7.53
CA ASN A 336 -20.09 -22.99 -6.78
C ASN A 336 -19.50 -22.57 -5.43
N ILE A 337 -19.37 -21.27 -5.22
CA ILE A 337 -18.96 -20.68 -3.95
C ILE A 337 -20.18 -20.11 -3.22
N LEU A 338 -20.18 -20.17 -1.89
CA LEU A 338 -21.20 -19.59 -1.04
C LEU A 338 -20.76 -18.20 -0.57
N HIS A 339 -21.55 -17.18 -0.87
CA HIS A 339 -21.42 -15.88 -0.24
C HIS A 339 -22.05 -15.97 1.16
N VAL A 340 -21.24 -15.79 2.20
CA VAL A 340 -21.61 -16.01 3.61
C VAL A 340 -22.65 -15.01 4.09
N ASN A 341 -22.43 -13.71 3.88
CA ASN A 341 -23.33 -12.65 4.38
C ASN A 341 -24.69 -12.67 3.66
N ALA A 342 -24.70 -12.88 2.34
CA ALA A 342 -25.94 -12.98 1.57
C ALA A 342 -26.57 -14.39 1.58
N ASN A 343 -25.89 -15.38 2.16
CA ASN A 343 -26.25 -16.81 2.14
C ASN A 343 -26.67 -17.32 0.74
N LYS A 344 -25.96 -16.87 -0.31
CA LYS A 344 -26.29 -17.13 -1.72
C LYS A 344 -25.18 -17.93 -2.39
N LYS A 345 -25.56 -19.01 -3.09
CA LYS A 345 -24.62 -19.77 -3.93
C LYS A 345 -24.39 -19.03 -5.25
N ILE A 346 -23.13 -18.84 -5.60
CA ILE A 346 -22.67 -18.13 -6.78
C ILE A 346 -21.75 -19.05 -7.56
N LYS A 347 -22.03 -19.21 -8.85
CA LYS A 347 -21.16 -19.97 -9.75
C LYS A 347 -20.01 -19.08 -10.20
N VAL A 348 -18.78 -19.56 -10.12
CA VAL A 348 -17.57 -18.82 -10.53
C VAL A 348 -17.47 -18.84 -12.06
N PRO A 349 -17.67 -17.71 -12.76
CA PRO A 349 -17.70 -17.73 -14.22
C PRO A 349 -16.30 -17.68 -14.84
N ARG A 350 -15.42 -16.86 -14.27
CA ARG A 350 -14.07 -16.59 -14.77
C ARG A 350 -13.20 -16.08 -13.62
N ILE A 351 -11.98 -16.62 -13.53
CA ILE A 351 -10.96 -16.23 -12.56
C ILE A 351 -9.84 -15.57 -13.33
N VAL A 352 -9.43 -14.39 -12.90
CA VAL A 352 -8.32 -13.67 -13.52
C VAL A 352 -7.28 -13.27 -12.48
N ARG A 353 -6.03 -13.28 -12.89
CA ARG A 353 -4.92 -12.68 -12.16
C ARG A 353 -4.65 -11.31 -12.78
N MET A 354 -4.69 -10.28 -11.93
CA MET A 354 -4.47 -8.91 -12.38
C MET A 354 -2.98 -8.59 -12.40
N HIS A 355 -2.52 -8.02 -13.51
CA HIS A 355 -1.19 -7.46 -13.65
C HIS A 355 -1.31 -6.00 -14.07
N SER A 356 -1.45 -5.09 -13.09
CA SER A 356 -1.71 -3.68 -13.35
C SER A 356 -2.99 -3.53 -14.20
N ASN A 357 -2.88 -3.35 -15.53
CA ASN A 357 -3.99 -3.20 -16.46
C ASN A 357 -4.25 -4.44 -17.34
N GLU A 358 -3.33 -5.41 -17.34
CA GLU A 358 -3.47 -6.64 -18.12
C GLU A 358 -4.10 -7.74 -17.26
N MET A 359 -4.95 -8.55 -17.89
CA MET A 359 -5.67 -9.64 -17.24
C MET A 359 -5.14 -10.97 -17.77
N GLU A 360 -4.68 -11.83 -16.86
CA GLU A 360 -4.26 -13.19 -17.17
C GLU A 360 -5.34 -14.17 -16.68
N ASP A 361 -5.87 -14.99 -17.59
CA ASP A 361 -6.87 -16.00 -17.25
C ASP A 361 -6.23 -17.18 -16.53
N ILE A 362 -6.82 -17.59 -15.41
CA ILE A 362 -6.39 -18.77 -14.66
C ILE A 362 -7.56 -19.72 -14.43
N ASP A 363 -7.29 -21.02 -14.44
CA ASP A 363 -8.32 -22.04 -14.26
C ASP A 363 -8.55 -22.40 -12.79
N THR A 364 -7.49 -22.37 -11.99
CA THR A 364 -7.52 -22.78 -10.58
C THR A 364 -6.83 -21.75 -9.70
N ALA A 365 -7.43 -21.41 -8.57
CA ALA A 365 -6.85 -20.51 -7.58
C ALA A 365 -6.56 -21.26 -6.27
N LYS A 366 -5.39 -20.99 -5.67
CA LYS A 366 -4.89 -21.73 -4.50
C LYS A 366 -4.84 -20.87 -3.23
N ALA A 367 -4.84 -21.53 -2.08
CA ALA A 367 -4.61 -20.88 -0.78
C ALA A 367 -3.32 -20.02 -0.78
N GLY A 368 -3.45 -18.79 -0.30
CA GLY A 368 -2.39 -17.78 -0.27
C GLY A 368 -2.39 -16.81 -1.45
N GLU A 369 -3.09 -17.12 -2.55
CA GLU A 369 -3.14 -16.27 -3.75
C GLU A 369 -4.16 -15.13 -3.65
N ILE A 370 -3.88 -14.07 -4.42
CA ILE A 370 -4.79 -12.96 -4.67
C ILE A 370 -5.28 -13.07 -6.11
N VAL A 371 -6.60 -13.13 -6.29
CA VAL A 371 -7.25 -13.31 -7.60
C VAL A 371 -8.42 -12.36 -7.73
N ALA A 372 -8.87 -12.09 -8.96
CA ALA A 372 -10.09 -11.33 -9.21
C ALA A 372 -11.14 -12.21 -9.91
N LEU A 373 -12.40 -12.04 -9.51
CA LEU A 373 -13.55 -12.71 -10.10
C LEU A 373 -14.43 -11.71 -10.86
N PHE A 374 -14.94 -12.15 -12.01
CA PHE A 374 -15.86 -11.36 -12.82
C PHE A 374 -17.32 -11.62 -12.48
N GLY A 375 -18.13 -10.56 -12.47
CA GLY A 375 -19.60 -10.65 -12.45
C GLY A 375 -20.19 -11.13 -11.13
N ILE A 376 -19.45 -10.96 -10.04
CA ILE A 376 -19.92 -11.29 -8.69
C ILE A 376 -20.33 -9.99 -7.98
N GLU A 377 -21.61 -9.92 -7.63
CA GLU A 377 -22.13 -8.85 -6.78
C GLU A 377 -21.83 -9.16 -5.31
N CYS A 378 -20.94 -8.37 -4.72
CA CYS A 378 -20.63 -8.40 -3.29
C CYS A 378 -20.19 -7.01 -2.81
N ALA A 379 -20.05 -6.87 -1.49
CA ALA A 379 -19.50 -5.71 -0.83
C ALA A 379 -18.05 -5.98 -0.37
N THR A 380 -17.28 -4.91 -0.19
CA THR A 380 -15.93 -4.99 0.38
C THR A 380 -16.00 -5.52 1.82
N GLY A 381 -15.23 -6.57 2.12
CA GLY A 381 -15.22 -7.24 3.42
C GLY A 381 -16.05 -8.52 3.49
N ASP A 382 -16.78 -8.86 2.42
CA ASP A 382 -17.56 -10.09 2.37
C ASP A 382 -16.66 -11.34 2.27
N SER A 383 -17.10 -12.43 2.91
CA SER A 383 -16.40 -13.71 2.90
C SER A 383 -17.11 -14.73 2.01
N PHE A 384 -16.30 -15.58 1.35
CA PHE A 384 -16.75 -16.65 0.47
C PHE A 384 -16.23 -17.99 0.96
N THR A 385 -17.09 -19.01 0.98
CA THR A 385 -16.74 -20.38 1.34
C THR A 385 -17.26 -21.40 0.34
N ASP A 386 -16.96 -22.68 0.51
CA ASP A 386 -17.53 -23.78 -0.28
C ASP A 386 -18.91 -24.25 0.22
N GLY A 387 -19.37 -23.69 1.35
CA GLY A 387 -20.62 -24.05 2.02
C GLY A 387 -20.51 -25.19 3.03
N SER A 388 -19.34 -25.81 3.18
CA SER A 388 -19.08 -26.78 4.26
C SER A 388 -18.89 -26.08 5.60
N ILE A 389 -18.23 -24.92 5.59
CA ILE A 389 -18.04 -24.05 6.76
C ILE A 389 -18.77 -22.73 6.54
N LYS A 390 -19.47 -22.27 7.58
CA LYS A 390 -20.02 -20.91 7.69
C LYS A 390 -19.10 -20.03 8.52
N ALA A 391 -17.96 -19.69 7.96
CA ALA A 391 -16.98 -18.81 8.57
C ALA A 391 -16.99 -17.45 7.88
N SER A 392 -16.83 -16.39 8.67
CA SER A 392 -16.59 -15.04 8.17
C SER A 392 -15.24 -14.54 8.67
N MET A 393 -14.51 -13.85 7.83
CA MET A 393 -13.32 -13.14 8.27
C MET A 393 -13.72 -11.92 9.11
N THR A 394 -12.86 -11.54 10.05
CA THR A 394 -13.06 -10.34 10.87
C THR A 394 -13.27 -9.10 9.99
N SER A 395 -14.31 -8.32 10.33
CA SER A 395 -14.65 -7.09 9.63
C SER A 395 -13.53 -6.06 9.72
N MET A 396 -13.40 -5.26 8.67
CA MET A 396 -12.46 -4.14 8.63
C MET A 396 -12.84 -3.06 9.63
N HIS A 397 -11.83 -2.42 10.23
CA HIS A 397 -12.06 -1.22 11.03
C HIS A 397 -12.38 -0.04 10.09
N VAL A 398 -13.65 0.31 9.98
CA VAL A 398 -14.10 1.49 9.23
C VAL A 398 -14.09 2.70 10.19
N PRO A 399 -13.27 3.74 9.94
CA PRO A 399 -13.31 4.95 10.76
C PRO A 399 -14.64 5.69 10.59
N ASP A 400 -15.05 6.42 11.63
CA ASP A 400 -16.27 7.22 11.58
C ASP A 400 -16.15 8.39 10.60
N ALA A 401 -17.27 8.74 9.97
CA ALA A 401 -17.34 9.87 9.07
C ALA A 401 -17.24 11.19 9.85
N VAL A 402 -16.28 12.04 9.45
CA VAL A 402 -16.00 13.32 10.14
C VAL A 402 -16.75 14.47 9.48
N MET A 403 -17.14 14.32 8.21
CA MET A 403 -17.82 15.36 7.44
C MET A 403 -19.07 14.82 6.73
N SER A 404 -20.09 15.67 6.67
CA SER A 404 -21.33 15.44 5.92
C SER A 404 -21.56 16.60 4.96
N LEU A 405 -21.92 16.31 3.72
CA LEU A 405 -22.29 17.27 2.68
C LEU A 405 -23.66 16.90 2.10
N SER A 406 -24.47 17.90 1.79
CA SER A 406 -25.71 17.70 1.04
C SER A 406 -25.42 17.72 -0.46
N ILE A 407 -26.00 16.77 -1.20
CA ILE A 407 -25.86 16.70 -2.66
C ILE A 407 -27.22 16.55 -3.33
N GLN A 408 -27.37 17.20 -4.49
CA GLN A 408 -28.60 17.12 -5.28
C GLN A 408 -28.27 17.11 -6.78
N PRO A 409 -28.90 16.23 -7.58
CA PRO A 409 -28.72 16.23 -9.02
C PRO A 409 -29.32 17.50 -9.63
N LYS A 410 -28.59 18.11 -10.57
CA LYS A 410 -29.03 19.33 -11.27
C LYS A 410 -30.34 19.14 -12.03
N GLN A 411 -30.50 17.98 -12.66
CA GLN A 411 -31.68 17.65 -13.45
C GLN A 411 -32.40 16.47 -12.82
N LYS A 412 -33.72 16.61 -12.61
CA LYS A 412 -34.57 15.54 -12.08
C LYS A 412 -34.58 14.29 -12.98
N THR A 413 -34.36 14.45 -14.28
CA THR A 413 -34.27 13.34 -15.25
C THR A 413 -33.07 12.42 -15.03
N GLN A 414 -32.08 12.83 -14.22
CA GLN A 414 -30.87 12.05 -13.93
C GLN A 414 -30.90 11.37 -12.55
N LEU A 415 -32.03 11.45 -11.82
CA LEU A 415 -32.18 10.87 -10.47
C LEU A 415 -31.83 9.37 -10.44
N ASP A 416 -32.29 8.58 -11.41
CA ASP A 416 -32.01 7.14 -11.43
C ASP A 416 -30.53 6.83 -11.64
N LYS A 417 -29.85 7.58 -12.49
CA LYS A 417 -28.40 7.42 -12.73
C LYS A 417 -27.60 7.83 -11.49
N PHE A 418 -28.05 8.89 -10.82
CA PHE A 418 -27.45 9.38 -9.59
C PHE A 418 -27.59 8.39 -8.44
N SER A 419 -28.79 7.85 -8.20
CA SER A 419 -29.01 6.81 -7.18
C SER A 419 -28.21 5.53 -7.45
N LYS A 420 -28.08 5.13 -8.72
CA LYS A 420 -27.23 4.00 -9.12
C LYS A 420 -25.75 4.28 -8.82
N ALA A 421 -25.25 5.47 -9.13
CA ALA A 421 -23.87 5.87 -8.84
C ALA A 421 -23.59 5.92 -7.34
N LEU A 422 -24.50 6.48 -6.53
CA LEU A 422 -24.35 6.51 -5.07
C LEU A 422 -24.31 5.09 -4.48
N ASN A 423 -25.22 4.21 -4.88
CA ASN A 423 -25.20 2.82 -4.42
C ASN A 423 -23.91 2.10 -4.82
N ARG A 424 -23.36 2.40 -6.00
CA ARG A 424 -22.05 1.88 -6.42
C ARG A 424 -20.94 2.36 -5.47
N PHE A 425 -20.84 3.66 -5.20
CA PHE A 425 -19.80 4.20 -4.31
C PHE A 425 -19.93 3.67 -2.88
N THR A 426 -21.14 3.50 -2.35
CA THR A 426 -21.37 2.93 -1.02
C THR A 426 -20.91 1.47 -0.93
N ARG A 427 -21.08 0.69 -2.01
CA ARG A 427 -20.59 -0.71 -2.06
C ARG A 427 -19.08 -0.80 -2.17
N GLU A 428 -18.49 0.07 -2.99
CA GLU A 428 -17.03 0.17 -3.16
C GLU A 428 -16.37 0.69 -1.89
N ASP A 429 -17.01 1.59 -1.15
CA ASP A 429 -16.46 2.23 0.03
C ASP A 429 -17.36 2.29 1.26
N PRO A 430 -17.07 1.51 2.32
CA PRO A 430 -17.89 1.51 3.54
C PRO A 430 -17.74 2.80 4.36
N THR A 431 -16.72 3.63 4.09
CA THR A 431 -16.63 4.97 4.72
C THR A 431 -17.57 5.98 4.08
N PHE A 432 -18.04 5.71 2.86
CA PHE A 432 -18.99 6.55 2.17
C PHE A 432 -20.41 6.13 2.54
N ARG A 433 -21.07 6.94 3.37
CA ARG A 433 -22.44 6.69 3.81
C ARG A 433 -23.38 7.66 3.11
N VAL A 434 -24.51 7.14 2.66
CA VAL A 434 -25.57 7.93 2.05
C VAL A 434 -26.78 7.84 2.97
N GLY A 435 -27.26 9.00 3.41
CA GLY A 435 -28.47 9.15 4.20
C GLY A 435 -29.46 10.08 3.50
N TYR A 436 -30.74 9.92 3.84
CA TYR A 436 -31.77 10.88 3.50
C TYR A 436 -32.21 11.56 4.79
N ASP A 437 -32.21 12.89 4.80
CA ASP A 437 -32.72 13.66 5.92
C ASP A 437 -34.19 14.01 5.68
N ASP A 438 -35.07 13.48 6.52
CA ASP A 438 -36.51 13.63 6.41
C ASP A 438 -36.98 15.08 6.68
N GLU A 439 -36.21 15.88 7.45
CA GLU A 439 -36.55 17.27 7.76
C GLU A 439 -36.24 18.20 6.58
N THR A 440 -35.01 18.12 6.06
CA THR A 440 -34.57 18.98 4.95
C THR A 440 -34.94 18.42 3.57
N LYS A 441 -35.37 17.15 3.50
CA LYS A 441 -35.65 16.40 2.27
C LYS A 441 -34.46 16.31 1.32
N GLN A 442 -33.24 16.38 1.86
CA GLN A 442 -32.01 16.36 1.09
C GLN A 442 -31.27 15.02 1.26
N THR A 443 -30.53 14.63 0.23
CA THR A 443 -29.62 13.49 0.30
C THR A 443 -28.29 13.97 0.88
N ILE A 444 -27.91 13.41 2.02
CA ILE A 444 -26.67 13.72 2.71
C ILE A 444 -25.67 12.60 2.43
N ILE A 445 -24.47 12.98 2.00
CA ILE A 445 -23.32 12.08 1.94
C ILE A 445 -22.38 12.38 3.09
N SER A 446 -21.94 11.33 3.76
CA SER A 446 -20.96 11.40 4.84
C SER A 446 -19.72 10.63 4.44
N GLY A 447 -18.55 11.18 4.74
CA GLY A 447 -17.27 10.54 4.45
C GLY A 447 -16.19 10.91 5.46
N ALA A 448 -15.11 10.14 5.43
CA ALA A 448 -14.02 10.29 6.38
C ALA A 448 -13.26 11.62 6.23
N VAL A 449 -13.01 12.11 4.99
CA VAL A 449 -12.20 13.31 4.77
C VAL A 449 -12.61 14.13 3.53
N ARG A 450 -12.37 15.44 3.58
CA ARG A 450 -12.72 16.46 2.56
C ARG A 450 -12.28 16.10 1.14
N THR A 451 -11.03 15.71 0.93
CA THR A 451 -10.50 15.45 -0.43
C THR A 451 -11.19 14.29 -1.12
N LYS A 452 -11.60 13.26 -0.37
CA LYS A 452 -12.31 12.12 -0.93
C LYS A 452 -13.70 12.52 -1.47
N LEU A 453 -14.39 13.43 -0.77
CA LEU A 453 -15.61 14.05 -1.29
C LEU A 453 -15.33 14.96 -2.50
N PHE A 454 -14.16 15.62 -2.59
CA PHE A 454 -13.79 16.42 -3.76
C PHE A 454 -13.42 15.57 -4.99
N CYS A 455 -12.79 14.40 -4.82
CA CYS A 455 -12.53 13.48 -5.93
C CYS A 455 -13.84 12.93 -6.53
N LEU A 456 -14.90 12.78 -5.72
CA LEU A 456 -16.23 12.42 -6.20
C LEU A 456 -16.92 13.54 -7.01
N ASN A 457 -16.44 14.79 -6.93
CA ASN A 457 -16.99 15.91 -7.70
C ASN A 457 -16.48 16.00 -9.14
N TYR A 458 -15.54 15.15 -9.55
CA TYR A 458 -14.99 15.14 -10.90
C TYR A 458 -15.33 13.83 -11.62
N PRO A 459 -16.49 13.72 -12.29
CA PRO A 459 -16.59 12.81 -13.43
C PRO A 459 -15.71 13.39 -14.55
N ALA A 460 -14.69 12.67 -15.00
CA ALA A 460 -13.98 13.05 -16.23
C ALA A 460 -14.90 12.88 -17.46
N PRO A 461 -14.73 13.63 -18.57
CA PRO A 461 -14.21 14.98 -18.73
C PRO A 461 -15.32 15.94 -19.17
N THR A 462 -15.42 17.11 -18.53
CA THR A 462 -15.82 18.39 -19.11
C THR A 462 -15.86 19.36 -17.93
N VAL A 463 -15.43 20.60 -18.16
CA VAL A 463 -15.52 21.75 -17.25
C VAL A 463 -14.30 22.03 -16.35
N PRO A 464 -13.57 23.14 -16.59
CA PRO A 464 -12.58 23.70 -15.65
C PRO A 464 -13.23 24.65 -14.64
N PHE A 465 -12.68 24.77 -13.42
CA PHE A 465 -13.06 25.82 -12.45
C PHE A 465 -11.85 26.54 -11.83
N TYR A 466 -11.99 27.86 -11.72
CA TYR A 466 -11.05 28.83 -11.12
C TYR A 466 -11.14 28.86 -9.58
N PRO A 467 -10.05 29.20 -8.85
CA PRO A 467 -10.08 29.32 -7.39
C PRO A 467 -10.47 30.74 -6.94
N TYR A 468 -11.27 30.85 -5.87
CA TYR A 468 -11.36 32.05 -5.03
C TYR A 468 -10.95 31.71 -3.58
N PRO A 469 -10.40 32.68 -2.80
CA PRO A 469 -9.68 32.40 -1.56
C PRO A 469 -10.58 32.22 -0.34
N SER A 470 -10.09 31.42 0.60
CA SER A 470 -10.66 31.10 1.91
C SER A 470 -10.66 32.27 2.90
N LEU A 471 -11.72 32.37 3.71
CA LEU A 471 -11.78 33.17 4.95
C LEU A 471 -11.62 32.26 6.18
N PRO A 472 -11.02 32.75 7.29
CA PRO A 472 -10.74 31.94 8.48
C PRO A 472 -11.93 31.90 9.45
N LEU A 473 -12.13 30.77 10.15
CA LEU A 473 -13.12 30.58 11.21
C LEU A 473 -12.45 30.48 12.59
N SER A 474 -12.98 31.19 13.58
CA SER A 474 -12.70 31.06 15.02
C SER A 474 -13.76 30.20 15.73
N PRO A 475 -13.48 29.64 16.94
CA PRO A 475 -14.30 28.57 17.52
C PRO A 475 -15.33 29.01 18.59
N PHE A 476 -16.27 28.09 18.87
CA PHE A 476 -17.30 27.96 19.93
C PHE A 476 -18.77 28.34 19.59
N PRO A 477 -19.79 27.70 20.20
CA PRO A 477 -19.95 26.31 20.65
C PRO A 477 -21.17 25.58 19.98
N SER A 478 -21.14 24.24 20.01
CA SER A 478 -22.26 23.28 19.80
C SER A 478 -23.48 23.72 18.96
N PHE A 479 -23.24 24.07 17.71
CA PHE A 479 -24.22 23.90 16.62
C PHE A 479 -23.58 22.95 15.61
N SER A 480 -24.30 21.90 15.21
CA SER A 480 -23.88 21.04 14.08
C SER A 480 -24.00 21.87 12.79
N PHE A 481 -22.93 22.57 12.42
CA PHE A 481 -22.85 23.25 11.14
C PHE A 481 -22.76 22.20 10.03
N THR A 482 -23.89 21.90 9.39
CA THR A 482 -23.92 21.34 8.04
C THR A 482 -23.40 22.40 7.08
N CYS A 483 -22.21 22.18 6.51
CA CYS A 483 -21.66 23.06 5.50
C CYS A 483 -22.36 22.75 4.16
N THR A 484 -23.35 23.57 3.78
CA THR A 484 -24.05 23.44 2.50
C THR A 484 -23.17 23.98 1.37
N LEU A 485 -22.34 23.12 0.79
CA LEU A 485 -21.55 23.44 -0.40
C LEU A 485 -22.37 23.10 -1.66
N GLN A 486 -22.95 24.13 -2.29
CA GLN A 486 -23.73 23.98 -3.52
C GLN A 486 -22.77 23.88 -4.72
N LEU A 487 -22.46 22.66 -5.16
CA LEU A 487 -21.51 22.42 -6.26
C LEU A 487 -22.21 22.46 -7.64
N GLN A 488 -21.68 23.27 -8.55
CA GLN A 488 -22.22 23.53 -9.88
C GLN A 488 -21.21 23.13 -10.99
N LEU A 489 -21.65 22.36 -12.01
CA LEU A 489 -20.90 22.01 -13.24
C LEU A 489 -21.47 22.73 -14.50
N GLU A 490 -20.68 23.55 -15.23
CA GLU A 490 -21.11 24.29 -16.45
C GLU A 490 -20.14 24.15 -17.65
N ALA A 491 -20.64 24.03 -18.89
CA ALA A 491 -19.80 23.94 -20.10
C ALA A 491 -19.95 25.15 -21.05
N SER A 492 -18.84 25.83 -21.44
CA SER A 492 -18.43 26.24 -22.82
C SER A 492 -17.60 27.56 -23.00
N LEU A 493 -16.37 27.47 -23.59
CA LEU A 493 -15.56 28.38 -24.50
C LEU A 493 -15.07 29.83 -24.08
N PRO A 494 -14.06 30.51 -24.74
CA PRO A 494 -12.78 30.17 -25.44
C PRO A 494 -11.52 30.96 -24.89
N PRO A 495 -10.27 30.89 -25.47
CA PRO A 495 -8.99 31.23 -24.78
C PRO A 495 -8.50 32.69 -25.03
N PRO A 496 -8.05 33.45 -23.99
CA PRO A 496 -6.62 33.49 -23.63
C PRO A 496 -6.37 33.96 -22.17
N PHE A 497 -6.29 33.08 -21.16
CA PHE A 497 -5.88 33.48 -19.79
C PHE A 497 -4.95 32.47 -19.09
N VAL A 498 -4.30 31.60 -19.87
CA VAL A 498 -3.58 30.41 -19.38
C VAL A 498 -2.20 30.71 -18.76
N ARG A 499 -1.70 31.96 -18.76
CA ARG A 499 -0.32 32.24 -18.29
C ARG A 499 -0.18 32.74 -16.84
N ALA A 500 -1.26 33.10 -16.14
CA ALA A 500 -1.14 33.72 -14.81
C ALA A 500 -1.38 32.77 -13.62
N CYS A 501 -2.17 31.70 -13.77
CA CYS A 501 -2.56 30.84 -12.64
C CYS A 501 -1.55 29.74 -12.25
N VAL A 502 -0.53 29.48 -13.07
CA VAL A 502 0.41 28.34 -12.87
C VAL A 502 1.39 28.55 -11.70
N ARG A 503 1.46 29.74 -11.08
CA ARG A 503 2.39 30.02 -9.97
C ARG A 503 1.81 29.88 -8.56
N ALA A 504 0.49 29.82 -8.38
CA ALA A 504 -0.10 29.95 -7.03
C ALA A 504 -0.38 28.62 -6.31
N CYS A 505 -0.67 27.51 -7.02
CA CYS A 505 -1.10 26.25 -6.40
C CYS A 505 0.01 25.34 -5.84
N VAL A 506 1.28 25.79 -5.81
CA VAL A 506 2.41 24.93 -5.36
C VAL A 506 2.89 25.29 -3.95
N ARG A 507 2.13 26.08 -3.16
CA ARG A 507 2.63 26.60 -1.88
C ARG A 507 1.70 26.55 -0.66
N GLU A 508 0.56 25.88 -0.70
CA GLU A 508 -0.26 25.64 0.50
C GLU A 508 -0.51 24.16 0.77
#